data_AF-A0A7J4P042-F1
#
_entry.id   AF-A0A7J4P042-F1
#
_cell.length_a   1.000
_cell.length_b   1.000
_cell.length_c   1.000
_cell.angle_alpha   90.00
_cell.angle_beta   90.00
_cell.angle_gamma   90.00
#
_symmetry.space_group_name_H-M   'P 1'
#
loop_
_entity.id
_entity.type
_entity.pdbx_description
1 polymer ?
#
loop_
_entity_poly.entity_id
_entity_poly.type
_entity_poly.pdbx_seq_one_letter_code
_entity_poly.pdbx_strand_id
1 'polypeptide(L)' 'MEHRVVRGDEADQLIITLLKEAGRPLTTREVQEETQKRLVRCPDSTAVFLNNLRLKGLVHGEMSKERRGWIWWI' A
#
# COMPACT_ATOMS: atom_id res chain seq x y z
N MET A 1 9.71 -12.91 -16.38
CA MET A 1 8.43 -12.67 -15.67
C MET A 1 7.99 -11.26 -16.00
N GLU A 2 6.86 -11.10 -16.69
CA GLU A 2 6.30 -9.79 -17.01
C GLU A 2 5.62 -9.19 -15.77
N HIS A 3 5.97 -7.95 -15.42
CA HIS A 3 5.28 -7.23 -14.36
C HIS A 3 4.00 -6.62 -14.92
N ARG A 4 2.84 -6.92 -14.30
CA ARG A 4 1.58 -6.27 -14.68
C ARG A 4 1.56 -4.88 -14.06
N VAL A 5 1.47 -3.85 -14.90
CA VAL A 5 1.22 -2.48 -14.44
C VAL A 5 -0.27 -2.36 -14.16
N VAL A 6 -0.62 -2.26 -12.89
CA VAL A 6 -2.02 -2.10 -12.44
C VAL A 6 -2.31 -0.60 -12.30
N ARG A 7 -3.44 -0.14 -12.83
CA ARG A 7 -3.82 1.29 -12.85
C ARG A 7 -5.20 1.49 -12.24
N GLY A 8 -5.43 2.67 -11.64
CA GLY A 8 -6.74 3.08 -11.12
C GLY A 8 -7.29 2.11 -10.07
N ASP A 9 -8.58 1.82 -10.15
CA ASP A 9 -9.33 1.04 -9.15
C ASP A 9 -8.76 -0.36 -8.88
N GLU A 10 -8.13 -1.01 -9.87
CA GLU A 10 -7.47 -2.30 -9.64
C GLU A 10 -6.28 -2.17 -8.66
N ALA A 11 -5.55 -1.05 -8.70
CA ALA A 11 -4.43 -0.81 -7.80
C ALA A 11 -4.93 -0.47 -6.39
N ASP A 12 -6.03 0.27 -6.30
CA ASP A 12 -6.70 0.60 -5.04
C ASP A 12 -7.15 -0.70 -4.35
N GLN A 13 -7.84 -1.60 -5.08
CA GLN A 13 -8.30 -2.89 -4.56
C GLN A 13 -7.16 -3.82 -4.14
N LEU A 14 -6.04 -3.82 -4.88
CA LEU A 14 -4.86 -4.61 -4.53
C LEU A 14 -4.31 -4.21 -3.16
N ILE A 15 -4.12 -2.90 -2.93
CA ILE A 15 -3.61 -2.40 -1.64
C ILE A 15 -4.59 -2.67 -0.51
N ILE A 16 -5.89 -2.44 -0.72
CA ILE A 16 -6.92 -2.72 0.28
C ILE A 16 -6.89 -4.20 0.66
N THR A 17 -6.85 -5.09 -0.33
CA THR A 17 -6.80 -6.54 -0.10
C THR A 17 -5.53 -6.93 0.66
N LEU A 18 -4.38 -6.38 0.26
CA LEU A 18 -3.10 -6.62 0.92
C LEU A 18 -3.12 -6.19 2.40
N LEU A 19 -3.66 -5.00 2.71
CA LEU A 19 -3.76 -4.53 4.09
C LEU A 19 -4.75 -5.36 4.92
N LYS A 20 -5.87 -5.80 4.32
CA LYS A 20 -6.82 -6.72 4.96
C LYS A 20 -6.18 -8.07 5.27
N GLU A 21 -5.49 -8.67 4.29
CA GLU A 21 -4.81 -9.96 4.43
C GLU A 21 -3.66 -9.91 5.43
N ALA A 22 -2.96 -8.78 5.52
CA ALA A 22 -1.89 -8.61 6.49
C ALA A 22 -2.40 -8.63 7.94
N GLY A 23 -3.62 -8.17 8.19
CA GLY A 23 -4.26 -8.18 9.51
C GLY A 23 -3.55 -7.35 10.59
N ARG A 24 -2.54 -6.55 10.21
CA ARG A 24 -1.75 -5.70 11.08
C ARG A 24 -1.31 -4.44 10.34
N PRO A 25 -0.99 -3.33 11.04
CA PRO A 25 -0.40 -2.17 10.42
C PRO A 25 0.90 -2.52 9.71
N LEU A 26 1.04 -2.07 8.46
CA LEU A 26 2.22 -2.23 7.64
C LEU A 26 2.90 -0.90 7.40
N THR A 27 4.23 -0.88 7.41
CA THR A 27 5.00 0.26 6.95
C THR A 27 4.92 0.42 5.43
N THR A 28 5.17 1.63 4.92
CA THR A 28 5.27 1.87 3.46
C THR A 28 6.22 0.90 2.77
N ARG A 29 7.33 0.54 3.44
CA ARG A 29 8.31 -0.41 2.93
C ARG A 29 7.74 -1.83 2.84
N GLU A 30 7.07 -2.31 3.88
CA GLU A 30 6.41 -3.62 3.85
C GLU A 30 5.36 -3.69 2.74
N VAL A 31 4.54 -2.64 2.57
CA VAL A 31 3.57 -2.57 1.47
C VAL A 31 4.26 -2.64 0.10
N GLN A 32 5.40 -1.97 -0.07
CA GLN A 32 6.17 -2.02 -1.31
C GLN A 32 6.77 -3.41 -1.57
N GLU A 33 7.31 -4.07 -0.55
CA GLU A 33 7.86 -5.42 -0.67
C GLU A 33 6.76 -6.43 -1.01
N GLU A 34 5.58 -6.33 -0.38
CA GLU A 34 4.43 -7.20 -0.64
C GLU A 34 3.82 -6.97 -2.03
N THR A 35 3.76 -5.73 -2.52
CA THR A 35 3.28 -5.45 -3.89
C THR A 35 4.27 -5.93 -4.96
N GLN A 36 5.58 -5.81 -4.72
CA GLN A 36 6.61 -6.37 -5.60
C GLN A 36 6.53 -7.90 -5.69
N LYS A 37 6.29 -8.60 -4.57
CA LYS A 37 6.07 -10.06 -4.57
C LYS A 37 4.89 -10.49 -5.44
N ARG A 38 3.86 -9.65 -5.54
CA ARG A 38 2.68 -9.88 -6.40
C ARG A 38 2.92 -9.53 -7.87
N LEU A 39 4.17 -9.25 -8.27
CA LEU A 39 4.59 -8.85 -9.62
C LEU A 39 3.89 -7.58 -10.13
N VAL A 40 3.36 -6.74 -9.22
CA VAL A 40 2.72 -5.48 -9.56
C VAL A 40 3.71 -4.35 -9.35
N ARG A 41 3.96 -3.56 -10.40
CA ARG A 41 4.64 -2.27 -10.27
C ARG A 41 3.58 -1.20 -10.05
N CYS A 42 3.57 -0.59 -8.88
CA CYS A 42 2.85 0.67 -8.70
C CYS A 42 3.54 1.75 -9.54
N PRO A 43 2.81 2.47 -10.41
CA PRO A 43 3.37 3.51 -11.27
C PRO A 43 3.84 4.75 -10.48
N ASP A 44 3.28 4.95 -9.28
CA ASP A 44 3.67 6.01 -8.34
C ASP A 44 4.53 5.47 -7.20
N SER A 45 5.23 6.37 -6.50
CA SER A 45 5.82 6.07 -5.19
C SER A 45 4.73 5.53 -4.26
N THR A 46 4.88 4.31 -3.74
CA THR A 46 3.92 3.63 -2.85
C THR A 46 3.41 4.53 -1.73
N ALA A 47 4.25 5.44 -1.22
CA ALA A 47 3.87 6.43 -0.22
C ALA A 47 2.81 7.43 -0.70
N VAL A 48 2.96 7.96 -1.92
CA VAL A 48 2.02 8.91 -2.52
C VAL A 48 0.69 8.22 -2.78
N PHE A 49 0.74 6.99 -3.30
CA PHE A 49 -0.45 6.19 -3.55
C PHE A 49 -1.24 5.90 -2.26
N LEU A 50 -0.55 5.44 -1.21
CA LEU A 50 -1.17 5.19 0.10
C LEU A 50 -1.76 6.46 0.72
N ASN A 51 -1.07 7.60 0.59
CA ASN A 51 -1.62 8.87 1.07
C ASN A 51 -2.86 9.30 0.29
N ASN A 52 -2.91 9.07 -1.03
CA ASN A 52 -4.11 9.32 -1.83
C ASN A 52 -5.29 8.43 -1.37
N LEU A 53 -5.05 7.15 -1.09
CA LEU A 53 -6.07 6.26 -0.53
C LEU A 53 -6.57 6.73 0.84
N ARG A 54 -5.66 7.23 1.69
CA ARG A 54 -6.01 7.81 2.99
C ARG A 54 -6.87 9.05 2.84
N LEU A 55 -6.55 9.93 1.89
CA LEU A 55 -7.35 11.13 1.58
C LEU A 55 -8.73 10.76 1.00
N LYS A 56 -8.84 9.64 0.28
CA LYS A 56 -10.12 9.06 -0.18
C LYS A 56 -10.91 8.36 0.94
N GLY A 57 -10.33 8.18 2.13
CA GLY A 57 -10.94 7.47 3.26
C GLY A 57 -10.99 5.95 3.10
N LEU A 58 -10.20 5.38 2.18
CA LEU A 58 -10.19 3.93 1.88
C LEU A 58 -9.24 3.13 2.78
N VAL A 59 -8.25 3.80 3.37
CA VAL A 59 -7.27 3.21 4.30
C VAL A 59 -6.97 4.21 5.41
N HIS A 60 -6.55 3.71 6.56
CA HIS A 60 -5.99 4.52 7.62
C HIS A 60 -4.47 4.56 7.52
N GLY A 61 -3.89 5.67 7.97
CA GLY A 61 -2.45 5.81 8.05
C GLY A 61 -2.04 6.87 9.06
N GLU A 62 -0.98 6.58 9.80
CA GLU A 62 -0.39 7.49 10.77
C GLU A 62 1.14 7.40 10.79
N MET A 63 1.76 8.42 11.36
CA MET A 63 3.19 8.42 11.58
C MET A 63 3.53 7.69 12.89
N SER A 64 4.17 6.53 12.77
CA SER A 64 4.67 5.77 13.91
C SER A 64 6.09 6.20 14.26
N LYS A 65 6.28 6.68 15.49
CA LYS A 65 7.60 6.98 16.04
C LYS A 65 8.43 5.71 16.28
N GLU A 66 7.78 4.63 16.71
CA GLU A 66 8.41 3.32 16.96
C GLU A 66 8.96 2.70 15.67
N ARG A 67 8.15 2.71 14.60
CA ARG A 67 8.54 2.17 13.29
C ARG A 67 9.31 3.19 12.43
N ARG A 68 9.55 4.40 12.94
CA ARG A 68 10.24 5.52 12.28
C ARG A 68 9.70 5.80 10.86
N GLY A 69 8.39 5.81 10.71
CA GLY A 69 7.77 6.00 9.39
C GLY A 69 6.25 5.92 9.43
N TRP A 70 5.66 5.99 8.24
CA TRP A 70 4.21 5.80 8.08
C TRP A 70 3.85 4.34 8.20
N ILE A 71 2.79 4.07 8.96
CA ILE A 71 2.10 2.78 9.02
C ILE A 71 0.70 2.93 8.44
N TRP A 72 0.20 1.84 7.84
CA TRP A 72 -1.03 1.81 7.06
C TRP A 72 -1.85 0.57 7.43
N TRP A 73 -3.16 0.73 7.55
CA TRP A 73 -4.11 -0.34 7.87
C TRP A 73 -5.51 0.01 7.33
N ILE A 74 -6.48 -0.90 7.53
CA ILE A 74 -7.89 -0.71 7.14
C ILE A 74 -8.71 -0.16 8.29
#